data_AF-A0A517DNT3-F1
#
_entry.id   AF-A0A517DNT3-F1
#
_cell.length_a   1.000
_cell.length_b   1.000
_cell.length_c   1.000
_cell.angle_alpha   90.00
_cell.angle_beta   90.00
_cell.angle_gamma   90.00
#
_symmetry.space_group_name_H-M   'P 1'
#
loop_
_entity.id
_entity.type
_entity.pdbx_description
1 polymer ?
#
loop_
_entity_poly.entity_id
_entity_poly.type
_entity_poly.pdbx_seq_one_letter_code
_entity_poly.pdbx_strand_id
1 'polypeptide(L)' 'MIKKPISLDIAIQETRKRFNQIPPSLRPKKNKRPAGRRSEEEATALARSVYYSVKKAEEEGYIQKNSGGYRMLWTAVQK' A
#
# COMPACT_ATOMS: atom_id res chain seq x y z
N MET A 1 12.14 -4.01 -16.40
CA MET A 1 11.07 -3.51 -17.31
C MET A 1 10.51 -2.23 -16.72
N ILE A 2 10.63 -1.11 -17.42
CA ILE A 2 10.00 0.16 -17.01
C ILE A 2 8.49 -0.05 -17.09
N LYS A 3 7.80 -0.10 -15.95
CA LYS A 3 6.33 -0.11 -15.92
C LYS A 3 5.89 1.23 -16.48
N LYS A 4 5.24 1.20 -17.64
CA LYS A 4 4.65 2.40 -18.25
C LYS A 4 3.65 3.01 -17.24
N PRO A 5 3.57 4.34 -17.14
CA PRO A 5 2.56 4.98 -16.31
C PRO A 5 1.18 4.46 -16.73
N ILE A 6 0.41 3.96 -15.76
CA ILE A 6 -0.96 3.49 -15.97
C ILE A 6 -1.91 4.68 -15.97
N SER A 7 -2.97 4.62 -16.78
CA SER A 7 -4.01 5.65 -16.70
C SER A 7 -4.76 5.54 -15.37
N LEU A 8 -5.32 6.66 -14.91
CA LEU A 8 -6.10 6.71 -13.67
C LEU A 8 -7.27 5.71 -13.70
N ASP A 9 -7.95 5.58 -14.84
CA ASP A 9 -9.06 4.65 -15.00
C ASP A 9 -8.63 3.19 -14.86
N ILE A 10 -7.48 2.84 -15.44
CA ILE A 10 -6.90 1.50 -15.32
C ILE A 10 -6.54 1.22 -13.85
N ALA A 11 -5.93 2.19 -13.15
CA ALA A 11 -5.60 2.06 -11.74
C ALA A 11 -6.84 1.84 -10.85
N ILE A 12 -7.93 2.58 -11.13
CA ILE A 12 -9.21 2.42 -10.43
C ILE A 12 -9.80 1.02 -10.68
N GLN A 13 -9.78 0.55 -11.94
CA GLN A 13 -10.30 -0.77 -12.29
C GLN A 13 -9.50 -1.91 -11.64
N GLU A 14 -8.16 -1.84 -11.68
CA GLU A 14 -7.31 -2.83 -10.99
C GLU A 14 -7.57 -2.85 -9.49
N THR A 15 -7.70 -1.67 -8.88
CA THR A 15 -7.96 -1.55 -7.45
C THR A 15 -9.31 -2.19 -7.08
N ARG A 16 -10.36 -1.94 -7.87
CA ARG A 16 -11.67 -2.58 -7.69
C ARG A 16 -11.58 -4.10 -7.82
N LYS A 17 -10.82 -4.60 -8.82
CA LYS A 17 -10.61 -6.04 -9.03
C LYS A 17 -9.93 -6.69 -7.82
N ARG A 18 -8.85 -6.09 -7.32
CA ARG A 18 -8.13 -6.58 -6.13
C ARG A 18 -9.00 -6.52 -4.88
N PHE A 19 -9.77 -5.45 -4.70
CA PHE A 19 -10.70 -5.33 -3.58
C PHE A 19 -11.75 -6.44 -3.57
N ASN A 20 -12.28 -6.81 -4.74
CA ASN A 20 -13.25 -7.89 -4.87
C ASN A 20 -12.66 -9.29 -4.58
N GLN A 21 -11.35 -9.47 -4.71
CA GLN A 21 -10.65 -10.71 -4.34
C GLN A 21 -10.51 -10.88 -2.81
N ILE A 22 -10.64 -9.80 -2.04
CA ILE A 22 -10.55 -9.86 -0.58
C ILE A 22 -11.86 -10.47 -0.03
N PRO A 23 -11.80 -11.47 0.88
CA PRO A 23 -12.97 -12.02 1.56
C PRO A 23 -13.83 -10.94 2.22
N PRO A 24 -15.18 -10.99 2.14
CA PRO A 24 -16.05 -9.95 2.70
C PRO A 24 -15.84 -9.65 4.19
N SER A 25 -15.38 -10.64 4.97
CA SER A 25 -15.05 -10.48 6.40
C SER A 25 -13.84 -9.58 6.64
N LEU A 26 -12.88 -9.55 5.71
CA LEU A 26 -11.64 -8.78 5.78
C LEU A 26 -11.74 -7.43 5.06
N ARG A 27 -12.83 -7.18 4.32
CA ARG A 27 -13.03 -5.90 3.63
C ARG A 27 -13.23 -4.76 4.63
N PRO A 28 -12.54 -3.62 4.45
CA PRO A 28 -12.81 -2.42 5.24
C PRO A 28 -14.27 -2.00 5.11
N LYS A 29 -15.00 -1.91 6.22
CA LYS A 29 -16.38 -1.39 6.21
C LYS A 29 -16.32 0.13 6.35
N LYS A 30 -17.05 0.83 5.48
CA LYS A 30 -17.03 2.31 5.33
C LYS A 30 -17.23 3.06 6.67
N ASN A 31 -17.93 2.46 7.63
CA ASN A 31 -18.26 3.05 8.93
C ASN A 31 -17.71 2.25 10.14
N LYS A 32 -16.82 1.27 9.93
CA LYS A 32 -16.21 0.50 11.04
C LYS A 32 -14.72 0.76 11.15
N ARG A 33 -14.35 2.04 11.30
CA ARG A 33 -13.05 2.32 11.91
C ARG A 33 -13.18 1.86 13.37
N PRO A 34 -12.41 0.86 13.85
CA PRO A 34 -12.48 0.46 15.25
C PRO A 34 -12.17 1.69 16.10
N ALA A 35 -13.13 2.09 16.93
CA ALA A 35 -12.96 3.20 17.88
C ALA A 35 -12.04 2.80 19.05
N GLY A 36 -11.86 1.49 19.27
CA GLY A 36 -11.02 0.94 20.34
C GLY A 36 -9.53 0.90 19.99
N ARG A 37 -8.70 0.74 21.03
CA ARG A 37 -7.28 0.40 20.87
C ARG A 37 -7.16 -0.99 20.22
N ARG A 38 -6.22 -1.13 19.28
CA ARG A 38 -5.84 -2.42 18.72
C ARG A 38 -5.25 -3.31 19.82
N SER A 39 -5.41 -4.62 19.70
CA SER A 39 -4.60 -5.55 20.49
C SER A 39 -3.12 -5.43 20.10
N GLU A 40 -2.22 -5.93 20.94
CA GLU A 40 -0.78 -5.98 20.63
C GLU A 40 -0.50 -6.79 19.36
N GLU A 41 -1.23 -7.89 19.17
CA GLU A 41 -1.14 -8.74 17.98
C GLU A 41 -1.60 -7.99 16.72
N GLU A 42 -2.75 -7.31 16.78
CA GLU A 42 -3.28 -6.50 15.67
C GLU A 42 -2.34 -5.34 15.32
N ALA A 43 -1.76 -4.69 16.33
CA ALA A 43 -0.79 -3.63 16.14
C ALA A 43 0.49 -4.16 15.46
N THR A 44 0.98 -5.32 15.89
CA THR A 44 2.16 -5.98 15.30
C THR A 44 1.91 -6.41 13.86
N ALA A 45 0.75 -7.03 13.58
CA ALA A 45 0.35 -7.42 12.24
C ALA A 45 0.26 -6.21 11.29
N LEU A 46 -0.33 -5.11 11.76
CA LEU A 46 -0.38 -3.86 11.00
C LEU A 46 1.01 -3.29 10.73
N ALA A 47 1.88 -3.24 11.75
CA ALA A 47 3.25 -2.74 11.60
C ALA A 47 4.04 -3.54 10.56
N ARG A 48 3.93 -4.87 10.58
CA ARG A 48 4.54 -5.76 9.58
C ARG A 48 4.00 -5.50 8.17
N SER A 49 2.69 -5.35 8.04
CA SER A 49 2.05 -5.06 6.74
C SER A 49 2.48 -3.72 6.15
N VAL A 50 2.56 -2.68 6.98
CA VAL A 50 3.04 -1.34 6.59
C VAL A 50 4.50 -1.42 6.18
N TYR A 51 5.35 -2.06 7.00
CA TYR A 51 6.78 -2.23 6.68
C TYR A 51 6.99 -2.94 5.35
N TYR A 52 6.30 -4.06 5.13
CA TYR A 52 6.38 -4.81 3.88
C TYR A 52 5.99 -3.96 2.68
N SER A 53 4.89 -3.21 2.79
CA SER A 53 4.39 -2.34 1.71
C SER A 53 5.38 -1.23 1.37
N VAL A 54 5.96 -0.57 2.39
CA VAL A 54 7.00 0.46 2.22
C VAL A 54 8.25 -0.15 1.59
N LYS A 55 8.70 -1.30 2.09
CA LYS A 55 9.90 -1.97 1.55
C LYS A 55 9.70 -2.37 0.09
N LYS A 56 8.53 -2.89 -0.25
CA LYS A 56 8.20 -3.25 -1.63
C LYS A 56 8.16 -2.03 -2.53
N ALA A 57 7.60 -0.92 -2.06
CA ALA A 57 7.58 0.33 -2.82
C ALA A 57 8.99 0.91 -3.03
N GLU A 58 9.89 0.76 -2.06
CA GLU A 58 11.31 1.14 -2.18
C GLU A 58 12.03 0.26 -3.21
N GLU A 59 11.84 -1.07 -3.15
CA GLU A 59 12.41 -2.02 -4.11
C GLU A 59 11.92 -1.79 -5.54
N GLU A 60 10.64 -1.45 -5.71
CA GLU A 60 10.05 -1.11 -7.01
C GLU A 60 10.39 0.31 -7.49
N GLY A 61 11.11 1.10 -6.68
CA GLY A 61 11.60 2.42 -7.04
C GLY A 61 10.54 3.53 -7.02
N TYR A 62 9.39 3.30 -6.37
CA TYR A 62 8.35 4.33 -6.19
C TYR A 62 8.67 5.30 -5.06
N ILE A 63 9.49 4.87 -4.09
CA ILE A 63 9.95 5.74 -2.99
C ILE A 63 11.45 5.59 -2.83
N GLN A 64 12.10 6.67 -2.42
CA GLN A 64 13.53 6.70 -2.10
C GLN A 64 13.72 7.14 -0.66
N LYS A 65 14.59 6.43 0.07
CA LYS A 65 14.95 6.77 1.44
C LYS A 65 16.00 7.89 1.45
N ASN A 66 15.73 8.96 2.18
CA ASN A 66 16.62 10.09 2.42
C ASN A 66 16.90 10.22 3.93
N SER A 67 17.83 11.09 4.31
CA SER A 67 18.16 11.37 5.73
C SER A 67 16.96 11.83 6.57
N GLY A 68 15.93 12.44 5.94
CA GLY A 68 14.70 12.89 6.59
C GLY A 68 13.50 11.93 6.50
N GLY A 69 13.66 10.71 5.96
CA GLY A 69 12.56 9.73 5.81
C GLY A 69 12.43 9.19 4.39
N TYR A 70 11.20 9.16 3.84
CA TYR A 70 10.93 8.64 2.50
C TYR A 70 10.36 9.74 1.59
N ARG A 71 10.87 9.83 0.37
CA ARG A 71 10.35 10.71 -0.69
C ARG A 71 9.68 9.86 -1.76
N MET A 72 8.46 10.22 -2.14
CA MET A 72 7.75 9.59 -3.25
C MET A 72 8.34 10.07 -4.59
N LEU A 73 8.56 9.13 -5.50
CA LEU A 73 9.06 9.37 -6.84
C LEU A 73 7.94 9.01 -7.83
N TRP A 74 7.40 10.02 -8.49
CA TRP A 74 6.31 9.87 -9.48
C TRP A 74 6.77 9.15 -10.76
N THR A 75 8.08 9.04 -10.95
CA THR A 75 8.74 8.21 -11.97
C THR A 75 9.58 7.16 -11.25
N ALA A 76 9.38 5.88 -11.56
CA ALA A 76 10.22 4.82 -11.02
C ALA A 76 11.70 5.13 -11.34
N VAL A 77 12.57 5.06 -10.34
CA VAL A 77 14.02 5.27 -10.53
C VAL A 77 14.50 4.29 -11.60
N GLN A 78 14.96 4.80 -12.74
CA GLN A 78 15.72 3.99 -13.67
C GLN A 78 17.05 3.65 -12.99
N LYS A 79 17.21 2.38 -12.61
CA LYS A 79 18.50 1.84 -12.17
C LYS A 79 19.41 1.66 -13.36
#